data_AF-A0A6B3H891-F1
#
_entry.id   AF-A0A6B3H891-F1
#
_cell.length_a   1.000
_cell.length_b   1.000
_cell.length_c   1.000
_cell.angle_alpha   90.00
_cell.angle_beta   90.00
_cell.angle_gamma   90.00
#
_symmetry.space_group_name_H-M   'P 1'
#
loop_
_entity.id
_entity.type
_entity.pdbx_description
1 polymer ?
#
loop_
_entity_poly.entity_id
_entity_poly.type
_entity_poly.pdbx_seq_one_letter_code
_entity_poly.pdbx_strand_id
1 'polypeptide(L)'
;VAVKAVRGTVVGADAGGVVAENDDPMPKVSIEPVAADINEGESLTWRISLSEKADVEIWTVAQLLPVPDDRPELSTADVDQEWLSQLVEKAPDPAIPLSKVEYGTLWTTVEAGQRSADLTVPTVRDQLKEPAEYVRFQLSDSDDKPLGPPLEGTVRDAP
;
A
#
# COMPACT_ATOMS: atom_id res chain seq x y z
N VAL A 1 -1.70 -28.18 69.74
CA VAL A 1 -0.26 -28.50 69.54
C VAL A 1 -0.14 -29.50 68.40
N ALA A 2 0.67 -29.15 67.39
CA ALA A 2 1.29 -29.91 66.29
C ALA A 2 0.42 -30.67 65.23
N VAL A 3 0.16 -30.11 64.04
CA VAL A 3 0.83 -30.17 62.69
C VAL A 3 0.67 -31.48 61.88
N LYS A 4 0.06 -31.41 60.67
CA LYS A 4 0.66 -31.88 59.40
C LYS A 4 0.04 -31.22 58.16
N ALA A 5 0.91 -30.89 57.22
CA ALA A 5 0.76 -29.99 56.09
C ALA A 5 0.18 -30.60 54.78
N VAL A 6 -0.53 -29.74 54.04
CA VAL A 6 -0.83 -29.62 52.59
C VAL A 6 -0.72 -30.82 51.63
N ARG A 7 -1.77 -30.97 50.81
CA ARG A 7 -1.66 -30.83 49.34
C ARG A 7 -2.99 -30.33 48.78
N GLY A 8 -2.99 -29.08 48.32
CA GLY A 8 -4.03 -28.55 47.46
C GLY A 8 -3.78 -29.05 46.04
N THR A 9 -4.77 -29.75 45.48
CA THR A 9 -4.90 -29.90 44.03
C THR A 9 -6.37 -29.69 43.72
N VAL A 10 -6.73 -28.46 43.38
CA VAL A 10 -7.92 -28.21 42.56
C VAL A 10 -7.42 -28.38 41.13
N VAL A 11 -7.87 -29.43 40.45
CA VAL A 11 -7.73 -29.48 38.99
C VAL A 11 -8.90 -28.67 38.46
N GLY A 12 -8.67 -27.36 38.29
CA GLY A 12 -9.58 -26.48 37.58
C GLY A 12 -9.61 -26.90 36.12
N ALA A 13 -10.79 -27.28 35.64
CA ALA A 13 -11.06 -27.29 34.21
C ALA A 13 -11.62 -25.92 33.83
N ASP A 14 -10.76 -24.91 33.80
CA ASP A 14 -11.07 -23.59 33.26
C ASP A 14 -10.36 -23.38 31.93
N ALA A 15 -10.64 -24.25 30.96
CA ALA A 15 -10.44 -23.90 29.56
C ALA A 15 -11.61 -23.01 29.11
N GLY A 16 -11.69 -21.82 29.69
CA GLY A 16 -12.56 -20.74 29.20
C GLY A 16 -11.94 -20.16 27.95
N GLY A 17 -12.19 -20.79 26.81
CA GLY A 17 -11.84 -20.22 25.51
C GLY A 17 -12.64 -18.94 25.32
N VAL A 18 -11.96 -17.79 25.39
CA VAL A 18 -12.55 -16.51 24.98
C VAL A 18 -12.48 -16.49 23.47
N VAL A 19 -13.58 -16.83 22.81
CA VAL A 19 -13.80 -16.42 21.42
C VAL A 19 -14.24 -14.97 21.49
N ALA A 20 -13.31 -14.05 21.25
CA ALA A 20 -13.66 -12.68 20.93
C ALA A 20 -14.09 -12.66 19.47
N GLU A 21 -15.40 -12.67 19.22
CA GLU A 21 -15.91 -12.28 17.91
C GLU A 21 -15.57 -10.81 17.71
N ASN A 22 -14.96 -10.48 16.59
CA ASN A 22 -14.68 -9.11 16.21
C ASN A 22 -16.04 -8.41 15.95
N ASP A 23 -16.56 -7.68 16.92
CA ASP A 23 -17.88 -7.03 16.91
C ASP A 23 -17.88 -5.69 16.11
N ASP A 24 -16.70 -5.20 15.71
CA ASP A 24 -16.57 -4.02 14.86
C ASP A 24 -16.28 -4.42 13.40
N PRO A 25 -17.22 -4.20 12.46
CA PRO A 25 -16.98 -4.47 11.05
C PRO A 25 -15.83 -3.59 10.54
N MET A 26 -14.94 -4.18 9.72
CA MET A 26 -13.82 -3.43 9.14
C MET A 26 -14.33 -2.18 8.40
N PRO A 27 -13.76 -0.99 8.66
CA PRO A 27 -14.16 0.23 7.95
C PRO A 27 -14.04 0.04 6.44
N LYS A 28 -14.99 0.60 5.69
CA LYS A 28 -14.93 0.53 4.23
C LYS A 28 -13.78 1.39 3.73
N VAL A 29 -12.92 0.80 2.90
CA VAL A 29 -11.83 1.50 2.23
C VAL A 29 -12.31 2.06 0.89
N SER A 30 -11.95 3.30 0.60
CA SER A 30 -12.20 4.00 -0.66
C SER A 30 -10.93 4.67 -1.13
N ILE A 31 -10.79 4.89 -2.44
CA ILE A 31 -9.62 5.53 -3.03
C ILE A 31 -10.05 6.55 -4.09
N GLU A 32 -9.45 7.73 -4.03
CA GLU A 32 -9.74 8.84 -4.95
C GLU A 32 -8.43 9.46 -5.47
N PRO A 33 -8.34 9.81 -6.77
CA PRO A 33 -7.18 10.51 -7.28
C PRO A 33 -7.12 11.94 -6.71
N VAL A 34 -5.96 12.31 -6.16
CA VAL A 34 -5.66 13.68 -5.74
C VAL A 34 -4.87 14.39 -6.84
N ALA A 35 -3.88 13.72 -7.40
CA ALA A 35 -3.07 14.16 -8.53
C ALA A 35 -2.72 12.93 -9.39
N ALA A 36 -3.47 12.69 -10.46
CA ALA A 36 -3.28 11.51 -11.33
C ALA A 36 -2.89 11.87 -12.78
N ASP A 37 -2.73 13.16 -13.08
CA ASP A 37 -2.19 13.68 -14.34
C ASP A 37 -1.28 14.84 -13.96
N ILE A 38 0.03 14.62 -14.05
CA ILE A 38 1.07 15.51 -13.54
C ILE A 38 2.18 15.70 -14.57
N ASN A 39 3.01 16.74 -14.38
CA ASN A 39 4.25 16.88 -15.13
C ASN A 39 5.42 16.28 -14.34
N GLU A 40 6.45 15.82 -15.04
CA GLU A 40 7.66 15.28 -14.42
C GLU A 40 8.26 16.20 -13.35
N GLY A 41 8.71 15.58 -12.26
CA GLY A 41 9.17 16.26 -11.05
C GLY A 41 8.05 16.53 -10.03
N GLU A 42 6.79 16.27 -10.37
CA GLU A 42 5.67 16.25 -9.43
C GLU A 42 5.41 14.81 -8.91
N SER A 43 4.47 14.67 -7.97
CA SER A 43 4.11 13.36 -7.41
C SER A 43 2.69 12.98 -7.80
N LEU A 44 2.55 11.79 -8.37
CA LEU A 44 1.24 11.16 -8.50
C LEU A 44 0.74 10.78 -7.11
N THR A 45 -0.52 11.13 -6.79
CA THR A 45 -1.08 10.95 -5.45
C THR A 45 -2.53 10.48 -5.52
N TRP A 46 -2.83 9.44 -4.75
CA TRP A 46 -4.19 8.95 -4.50
C TRP A 46 -4.46 8.91 -3.01
N ARG A 47 -5.64 9.38 -2.61
CA ARG A 47 -6.07 9.37 -1.21
C ARG A 47 -6.87 8.13 -0.92
N ILE A 48 -6.36 7.31 -0.01
CA ILE A 48 -7.07 6.19 0.58
C ILE A 48 -7.84 6.72 1.80
N SER A 49 -9.14 6.44 1.88
CA SER A 49 -10.02 6.90 2.96
C SER A 49 -10.84 5.76 3.55
N LEU A 50 -10.98 5.79 4.88
CA LEU A 50 -11.83 4.89 5.66
C LEU A 50 -13.19 5.55 5.95
N SER A 51 -14.27 4.77 5.89
CA SER A 51 -15.62 5.23 6.23
C SER A 51 -15.71 5.79 7.66
N GLU A 52 -14.88 5.29 8.56
CA GLU A 52 -14.76 5.69 9.96
C GLU A 52 -13.33 5.49 10.46
N LYS A 53 -13.03 5.98 11.66
CA LYS A 53 -11.69 5.77 12.25
C LYS A 53 -11.55 4.31 12.66
N ALA A 54 -10.39 3.73 12.38
CA ALA A 54 -10.01 2.44 12.93
C ALA A 54 -9.19 2.66 14.22
N ASP A 55 -9.42 1.83 15.25
CA ASP A 55 -8.61 1.83 16.47
C ASP A 55 -7.26 1.12 16.28
N VAL A 56 -7.10 0.44 15.14
CA VAL A 56 -5.87 -0.21 14.68
C VAL A 56 -5.44 0.38 13.34
N GLU A 57 -4.16 0.22 13.00
CA GLU A 57 -3.68 0.53 11.66
C GLU A 57 -4.34 -0.38 10.61
N ILE A 58 -4.66 0.20 9.46
CA ILE A 58 -5.22 -0.53 8.32
C ILE A 58 -4.22 -0.47 7.17
N TRP A 59 -3.79 -1.64 6.72
CA TRP A 59 -2.85 -1.78 5.62
C TRP A 59 -3.61 -1.97 4.31
N THR A 60 -3.13 -1.31 3.28
CA THR A 60 -3.57 -1.51 1.90
C THR A 60 -2.34 -1.75 1.02
N VAL A 61 -2.56 -2.51 -0.04
CA VAL A 61 -1.50 -2.99 -0.90
C VAL A 61 -1.83 -2.58 -2.33
N ALA A 62 -0.96 -1.81 -2.99
CA ALA A 62 -1.08 -1.48 -4.40
C ALA A 62 -0.08 -2.28 -5.22
N GLN A 63 -0.57 -3.27 -5.97
CA GLN A 63 0.25 -4.07 -6.87
C GLN A 63 0.41 -3.34 -8.21
N LEU A 64 1.65 -3.06 -8.61
CA LEU A 64 1.96 -2.52 -9.93
C LEU A 64 1.59 -3.52 -11.02
N LEU A 65 0.94 -3.02 -12.07
CA LEU A 65 0.43 -3.80 -13.19
C LEU A 65 0.95 -3.24 -14.52
N PRO A 66 1.12 -4.08 -15.55
CA PRO A 66 1.40 -3.60 -16.90
C PRO A 66 0.27 -2.69 -17.40
N VAL A 67 0.67 -1.62 -18.08
CA VAL A 67 -0.26 -0.72 -18.78
C VAL A 67 -0.71 -1.39 -20.08
N PRO A 68 -2.02 -1.39 -20.40
CA PRO A 68 -2.52 -2.00 -21.63
C PRO A 68 -2.15 -1.21 -22.89
N ASP A 69 -2.32 -1.87 -24.04
CA ASP A 69 -2.19 -1.31 -25.39
C ASP A 69 -0.78 -0.81 -25.75
N ASP A 70 0.26 -1.41 -25.17
CA ASP A 70 1.67 -1.07 -25.39
C ASP A 70 1.97 0.44 -25.16
N ARG A 71 1.18 1.09 -24.32
CA ARG A 71 1.42 2.48 -23.91
C ARG A 71 2.74 2.58 -23.15
N PRO A 72 3.48 3.71 -23.27
CA PRO A 72 4.71 3.92 -22.51
C PRO A 72 4.48 3.80 -21.00
N GLU A 73 5.24 2.93 -20.34
CA GLU A 73 5.14 2.74 -18.90
C GLU A 73 6.21 3.57 -18.18
N LEU A 74 5.81 4.21 -17.08
CA LEU A 74 6.73 4.91 -16.18
C LEU A 74 7.84 3.95 -15.75
N SER A 75 9.09 4.36 -15.91
CA SER A 75 10.24 3.50 -15.67
C SER A 75 10.89 3.73 -14.30
N THR A 76 11.80 2.83 -13.93
CA THR A 76 12.62 2.99 -12.72
C THR A 76 13.60 4.17 -12.79
N ALA A 77 13.84 4.76 -13.97
CA ALA A 77 14.68 5.95 -14.11
C ALA A 77 13.93 7.24 -13.74
N ASP A 78 12.62 7.26 -13.91
CA ASP A 78 11.80 8.50 -13.91
C ASP A 78 11.11 8.74 -12.57
N VAL A 79 11.46 7.92 -11.58
CA VAL A 79 11.00 8.02 -10.19
C VAL A 79 12.12 8.43 -9.26
N ASP A 80 11.73 8.97 -8.10
CA ASP A 80 12.69 9.26 -7.04
C ASP A 80 13.44 7.99 -6.62
N GLN A 81 14.77 8.08 -6.57
CA GLN A 81 15.63 6.92 -6.35
C GLN A 81 15.65 6.47 -4.89
N GLU A 82 15.37 7.39 -3.94
CA GLU A 82 15.21 7.03 -2.53
C GLU A 82 13.89 6.26 -2.35
N TRP A 83 12.81 6.72 -2.99
CA TRP A 83 11.55 6.00 -3.03
C TRP A 83 11.69 4.62 -3.69
N LEU A 84 12.36 4.52 -4.84
CA LEU A 84 12.57 3.25 -5.53
C LEU A 84 13.36 2.26 -4.65
N SER A 85 14.31 2.73 -3.85
CA SER A 85 15.09 1.89 -2.93
C SER A 85 14.26 1.24 -1.83
N GLN A 86 13.03 1.72 -1.59
CA GLN A 86 12.08 1.07 -0.67
C GLN A 86 11.38 -0.13 -1.31
N LEU A 87 11.42 -0.24 -2.64
CA LEU A 87 10.75 -1.30 -3.41
C LEU A 87 11.72 -2.38 -3.88
N VAL A 88 12.97 -2.00 -4.14
CA VAL A 88 14.01 -2.91 -4.63
C VAL A 88 15.29 -2.77 -3.84
N GLU A 89 15.97 -3.89 -3.60
CA GLU A 89 17.30 -3.87 -2.98
C GLU A 89 18.35 -3.14 -3.83
N LYS A 90 18.18 -3.21 -5.16
CA LYS A 90 19.06 -2.56 -6.13
C LYS A 90 18.25 -2.08 -7.33
N ALA A 91 18.43 -0.81 -7.69
CA ALA A 91 17.86 -0.24 -8.91
C ALA A 91 18.33 -1.02 -10.14
N PRO A 92 17.41 -1.45 -11.03
CA PRO A 92 17.73 -2.12 -12.28
C PRO A 92 18.60 -1.26 -13.21
N ASP A 93 19.58 -1.88 -13.86
CA ASP A 93 20.41 -1.26 -14.91
C ASP A 93 20.58 -2.28 -16.06
N PRO A 94 19.98 -2.06 -17.25
CA PRO A 94 19.23 -0.84 -17.63
C PRO A 94 17.90 -0.70 -16.89
N ALA A 95 17.36 0.51 -16.89
CA ALA A 95 16.05 0.82 -16.33
C ALA A 95 14.94 -0.04 -16.96
N ILE A 96 13.92 -0.36 -16.16
CA ILE A 96 12.79 -1.19 -16.56
C ILE A 96 11.46 -0.50 -16.22
N PRO A 97 10.34 -0.87 -16.88
CA PRO A 97 9.00 -0.47 -16.45
C PRO A 97 8.73 -0.84 -14.99
N LEU A 98 8.04 0.03 -14.25
CA LEU A 98 7.69 -0.22 -12.85
C LEU A 98 6.91 -1.53 -12.63
N SER A 99 6.07 -1.94 -13.60
CA SER A 99 5.33 -3.19 -13.56
C SER A 99 6.19 -4.46 -13.59
N LYS A 100 7.47 -4.34 -13.99
CA LYS A 100 8.44 -5.45 -14.05
C LYS A 100 9.35 -5.53 -12.83
N VAL A 101 9.15 -4.66 -11.84
CA VAL A 101 9.85 -4.74 -10.56
C VAL A 101 9.37 -5.99 -9.81
N GLU A 102 10.29 -6.86 -9.40
CA GLU A 102 10.00 -8.19 -8.84
C GLU A 102 9.07 -8.15 -7.62
N TYR A 103 9.23 -7.12 -6.77
CA TYR A 103 8.38 -6.86 -5.60
C TYR A 103 7.61 -5.54 -5.76
N GLY A 104 7.10 -5.26 -6.96
CA GLY A 104 6.43 -4.02 -7.34
C GLY A 104 5.10 -3.77 -6.61
N THR A 105 5.16 -3.65 -5.29
CA THR A 105 4.04 -3.58 -4.39
C THR A 105 4.24 -2.38 -3.46
N LEU A 106 3.31 -1.43 -3.51
CA LEU A 106 3.35 -0.24 -2.67
C LEU A 106 2.46 -0.47 -1.45
N TRP A 107 3.07 -0.44 -0.27
CA TRP A 107 2.34 -0.55 0.98
C TRP A 107 1.89 0.83 1.44
N THR A 108 0.64 0.96 1.86
CA THR A 108 0.12 2.20 2.44
C THR A 108 -0.68 1.91 3.69
N THR A 109 -0.32 2.60 4.77
CA THR A 109 -0.89 2.41 6.10
C THR A 109 -1.76 3.60 6.45
N VAL A 110 -3.03 3.34 6.77
CA VAL A 110 -3.86 4.30 7.48
C VAL A 110 -3.65 4.08 8.97
N GLU A 111 -2.91 4.99 9.59
CA GLU A 111 -2.56 4.95 11.02
C GLU A 111 -3.80 4.87 11.92
N ALA A 112 -3.64 4.24 13.09
CA ALA A 112 -4.71 4.16 14.09
C ALA A 112 -5.25 5.56 14.47
N GLY A 113 -6.57 5.68 14.51
CA GLY A 113 -7.28 6.93 14.77
C GLY A 113 -7.29 7.93 13.61
N GLN A 114 -6.61 7.65 12.50
CA GLN A 114 -6.72 8.38 11.24
C GLN A 114 -7.86 7.81 10.38
N ARG A 115 -8.27 8.58 9.38
CA ARG A 115 -9.28 8.18 8.39
C ARG A 115 -8.73 8.11 6.98
N SER A 116 -7.47 8.49 6.77
CA SER A 116 -6.91 8.53 5.44
C SER A 116 -5.39 8.44 5.46
N ALA A 117 -4.85 7.95 4.35
CA ALA A 117 -3.44 8.00 4.01
C ALA A 117 -3.32 8.28 2.50
N ASP A 118 -2.17 8.80 2.08
CA ASP A 118 -1.91 9.10 0.69
C ASP A 118 -0.92 8.06 0.13
N LEU A 119 -1.30 7.44 -0.98
CA LEU A 119 -0.42 6.62 -1.81
C LEU A 119 0.25 7.54 -2.82
N THR A 120 1.57 7.56 -2.85
CA THR A 120 2.35 8.46 -3.70
C THR A 120 3.37 7.73 -4.58
N VAL A 121 3.48 8.16 -5.83
CA VAL A 121 4.57 7.79 -6.74
C VAL A 121 5.31 9.08 -7.13
N PRO A 122 6.45 9.38 -6.51
CA PRO A 122 7.23 10.58 -6.79
C PRO A 122 8.00 10.44 -8.10
N THR A 123 7.78 11.35 -9.04
CA THR A 123 8.53 11.40 -10.31
C THR A 123 9.70 12.36 -10.19
N VAL A 124 10.75 12.13 -10.99
CA VAL A 124 11.86 13.06 -11.13
C VAL A 124 11.80 13.71 -12.50
N ARG A 125 12.25 14.97 -12.56
CA ARG A 125 12.42 15.65 -13.85
C ARG A 125 13.81 15.34 -14.38
N ASP A 126 13.88 14.96 -15.65
CA ASP A 126 15.14 14.77 -16.33
C ASP A 126 15.36 15.79 -17.47
N GLN A 127 16.28 15.51 -18.40
CA GLN A 127 16.59 16.37 -19.55
C GLN A 127 16.21 15.72 -20.89
N LEU A 128 15.62 14.54 -20.85
CA LEU A 128 15.17 13.82 -22.01
C LEU A 128 13.78 14.32 -22.38
N LYS A 129 13.44 14.17 -23.66
CA LYS A 129 12.11 14.49 -24.14
C LYS A 129 11.38 13.21 -24.41
N GLU A 130 10.35 12.95 -23.63
CA GLU A 130 9.67 11.67 -23.60
C GLU A 130 8.18 11.83 -23.97
N PRO A 131 7.54 10.77 -24.50
CA PRO A 131 6.09 10.74 -24.62
C PRO A 131 5.44 10.72 -23.23
N ALA A 132 4.12 10.93 -23.15
CA ALA A 132 3.42 10.73 -21.89
C ALA A 132 3.53 9.26 -21.44
N GLU A 133 3.85 9.09 -20.16
CA GLU A 133 4.06 7.80 -19.52
C GLU A 133 2.96 7.50 -18.52
N TYR A 134 2.76 6.20 -18.25
CA TYR A 134 1.64 5.74 -17.44
C TYR A 134 2.11 4.80 -16.35
N VAL A 135 1.51 4.93 -15.17
CA VAL A 135 1.60 3.92 -14.10
C VAL A 135 0.22 3.33 -13.89
N ARG A 136 0.17 2.03 -13.59
CA ARG A 136 -1.08 1.34 -13.29
C ARG A 136 -0.89 0.40 -12.11
N PHE A 137 -1.88 0.35 -11.23
CA PHE A 137 -1.87 -0.57 -10.11
C PHE A 137 -3.27 -1.02 -9.70
N GLN A 138 -3.35 -2.20 -9.08
CA GLN A 138 -4.55 -2.69 -8.41
C GLN A 138 -4.37 -2.56 -6.90
N LEU A 139 -5.26 -1.82 -6.25
CA LEU A 139 -5.31 -1.76 -4.79
C LEU A 139 -6.08 -2.97 -4.24
N SER A 140 -5.60 -3.54 -3.14
CA SER A 140 -6.26 -4.58 -2.36
C SER A 140 -6.28 -4.23 -0.87
N ASP A 141 -7.26 -4.78 -0.15
CA ASP A 141 -7.32 -4.72 1.31
C ASP A 141 -6.38 -5.74 1.97
N SER A 142 -6.39 -5.80 3.30
CA SER A 142 -5.56 -6.72 4.08
C SER A 142 -5.91 -8.21 3.91
N ASP A 143 -7.06 -8.52 3.29
CA ASP A 143 -7.46 -9.89 2.93
C ASP A 143 -7.12 -10.22 1.46
N ASP A 144 -6.27 -9.41 0.82
CA ASP A 144 -5.93 -9.46 -0.61
C ASP A 144 -7.13 -9.30 -1.55
N LYS A 145 -8.25 -8.72 -1.08
CA LYS A 145 -9.42 -8.48 -1.93
C LYS A 145 -9.26 -7.18 -2.69
N PRO A 146 -9.46 -7.18 -4.03
CA PRO A 146 -9.38 -5.96 -4.83
C PRO A 146 -10.35 -4.87 -4.37
N LEU A 147 -9.81 -3.68 -4.12
CA LEU A 147 -10.54 -2.46 -3.78
C LEU A 147 -10.88 -1.69 -5.05
N GLY A 148 -11.93 -2.14 -5.74
CA GLY A 148 -12.40 -1.50 -6.98
C GLY A 148 -11.54 -1.85 -8.21
N PRO A 149 -11.74 -1.14 -9.35
CA PRO A 149 -10.97 -1.37 -10.56
C PRO A 149 -9.52 -0.88 -10.42
N PRO A 150 -8.60 -1.33 -11.31
CA PRO A 150 -7.25 -0.78 -11.38
C PRO A 150 -7.25 0.74 -11.59
N LEU A 151 -6.30 1.41 -10.96
CA LEU A 151 -6.07 2.84 -11.05
C LEU A 151 -4.91 3.13 -12.00
N GLU A 152 -4.97 4.27 -12.67
CA GLU A 152 -3.93 4.76 -13.56
C GLU A 152 -3.53 6.19 -13.20
N GLY A 153 -2.24 6.50 -13.41
CA GLY A 153 -1.68 7.84 -13.36
C GLY A 153 -0.93 8.16 -14.65
N THR A 154 -0.93 9.43 -15.05
CA THR A 154 -0.25 9.93 -16.25
C THR A 154 0.84 10.92 -15.86
N VAL A 155 2.03 10.75 -16.42
CA VAL A 155 3.17 11.64 -16.28
C VAL A 155 3.46 12.25 -17.64
N ARG A 156 3.63 13.58 -17.68
CA ARG A 156 3.92 14.33 -18.90
C ARG A 156 5.27 14.99 -18.78
N ASP A 157 6.00 15.03 -19.89
CA ASP A 157 7.22 15.83 -20.03
C ASP A 157 7.00 17.28 -19.55
N ALA A 158 7.89 17.75 -18.68
CA ALA A 158 7.79 19.07 -18.08
C ALA A 158 8.41 20.14 -19.00
N PRO A 159 7.73 21.29 -19.23
CA PRO A 159 8.22 22.35 -20.10
C PRO A 159 9.49 23.04 -19.62
#